data_AF-A0A4Q3N008-F1
#
_entry.id   AF-A0A4Q3N008-F1
#
_cell.length_a   1.000
_cell.length_b   1.000
_cell.length_c   1.000
_cell.angle_alpha   90.00
_cell.angle_beta   90.00
_cell.angle_gamma   90.00
#
_symmetry.space_group_name_H-M   'P 1'
#
loop_
_entity.id
_entity.type
_entity.pdbx_description
1 polymer ?
#
loop_
_entity_poly.entity_id
_entity_poly.type
_entity_poly.pdbx_seq_one_letter_code
_entity_poly.pdbx_strand_id
1 'polypeptide(L)' 'TSALDAESERMVQAALESAMKDRTTLVIAHRLATVQQADRIIVLDHGRIVEQGKHEELMAAGGVYARLAALQFMD' A
#
# COMPACT_ATOMS: atom_id res chain seq x y z
N THR A 1 5.63 -8.00 -16.46
CA THR A 1 7.08 -7.94 -16.18
C THR A 1 7.30 -8.27 -14.71
N SER A 2 7.18 -9.54 -14.33
CA SER A 2 7.37 -9.95 -12.93
C SER A 2 8.36 -11.10 -12.91
N ALA A 3 9.63 -10.75 -12.80
CA ALA A 3 10.73 -11.67 -12.58
C ALA A 3 11.65 -11.10 -11.49
N LEU A 4 11.05 -10.57 -10.42
CA LEU A 4 11.75 -10.45 -9.15
C LEU A 4 11.33 -11.66 -8.32
N ASP A 5 12.32 -12.48 -7.95
CA ASP A 5 12.15 -13.43 -6.87
C ASP A 5 11.76 -12.70 -5.57
N ALA A 6 11.16 -13.43 -4.63
CA ALA A 6 10.72 -12.85 -3.35
C ALA A 6 11.87 -12.20 -2.56
N GLU A 7 13.11 -12.59 -2.82
CA GLU A 7 14.31 -12.03 -2.21
C GLU A 7 14.62 -10.62 -2.75
N SER A 8 14.61 -10.45 -4.07
CA SER A 8 14.78 -9.17 -4.75
C SER A 8 13.68 -8.19 -4.37
N GLU A 9 12.45 -8.68 -4.20
CA GLU A 9 11.34 -7.86 -3.74
C GLU A 9 11.53 -7.34 -2.33
N ARG A 10 12.00 -8.19 -1.40
CA ARG A 10 12.36 -7.74 -0.04
C ARG A 10 13.50 -6.74 -0.06
N MET A 11 14.52 -6.93 -0.91
CA MET A 11 15.61 -5.97 -1.03
C MET A 11 15.12 -4.61 -1.52
N VAL A 12 14.25 -4.58 -2.53
CA VAL A 12 13.65 -3.34 -3.03
C VAL A 12 12.80 -2.67 -1.95
N GLN A 13 11.99 -3.45 -1.23
CA GLN A 13 11.15 -2.93 -0.16
C GLN A 13 11.99 -2.32 0.98
N ALA A 14 13.06 -3.00 1.42
CA ALA A 14 13.97 -2.47 2.44
C ALA A 14 14.72 -1.21 1.99
N ALA A 15 15.12 -1.16 0.72
CA ALA A 15 15.74 0.04 0.14
C ALA A 15 14.76 1.22 0.11
N LEU A 16 13.49 0.98 -0.26
CA LEU A 16 12.44 1.98 -0.22
C LEU A 16 12.16 2.46 1.21
N GLU A 17 12.02 1.56 2.18
CA GLU A 17 11.80 1.92 3.59
C GLU A 17 12.94 2.80 4.14
N SER A 18 14.20 2.43 3.86
CA SER A 18 15.36 3.26 4.20
C SER A 18 15.33 4.61 3.48
N ALA A 19 14.91 4.62 2.21
CA ALA A 19 14.74 5.84 1.43
C ALA A 19 13.57 6.72 1.92
N MET A 20 12.61 6.18 2.64
CA MET A 20 11.46 6.95 3.17
C MET A 20 11.71 7.54 4.56
N LYS A 21 12.66 6.98 5.30
CA LYS A 21 12.97 7.42 6.66
C LYS A 21 13.31 8.92 6.72
N ASP A 22 12.68 9.61 7.68
CA ASP A 22 12.83 11.04 7.96
C ASP A 22 12.54 11.97 6.76
N ARG A 23 11.72 11.49 5.81
CA ARG A 23 11.32 12.25 4.62
C ARG A 23 9.82 12.16 4.38
N THR A 24 9.22 13.26 3.92
CA THR A 24 7.86 13.24 3.40
C THR A 24 7.84 12.42 2.10
N THR A 25 7.13 11.30 2.11
CA THR A 25 7.04 10.40 0.96
C THR A 25 5.60 10.31 0.48
N LEU A 26 5.40 10.48 -0.84
CA LEU A 26 4.16 10.14 -1.52
C LEU A 26 4.39 8.88 -2.35
N VAL A 27 3.63 7.81 -2.06
CA VAL A 27 3.74 6.54 -2.77
C VAL A 27 2.45 6.26 -3.53
N ILE A 28 2.55 5.99 -4.83
CA ILE A 28 1.49 5.40 -5.64
C ILE A 28 1.80 3.92 -5.74
N ALA A 29 1.05 3.08 -5.04
CA ALA A 29 1.32 1.65 -4.95
C ALA A 29 0.13 0.82 -5.45
N HIS A 30 0.49 -0.25 -6.16
CA HIS A 30 -0.41 -1.36 -6.47
C HIS A 30 -0.07 -2.60 -5.63
N ARG A 31 0.88 -2.53 -4.70
CA ARG A 31 1.24 -3.63 -3.80
C ARG A 31 0.81 -3.32 -2.38
N LEU A 32 0.03 -4.22 -1.78
CA LEU A 32 -0.50 -4.00 -0.45
C LEU A 32 0.59 -3.87 0.62
N ALA A 33 1.70 -4.61 0.48
CA ALA A 33 2.82 -4.59 1.45
C ALA A 33 3.39 -3.18 1.69
N THR A 34 3.53 -2.38 0.63
CA THR A 34 4.02 -1.00 0.74
C THR A 34 2.96 -0.05 1.30
N VAL A 35 1.67 -0.32 1.02
CA VAL A 35 0.55 0.52 1.48
C VAL A 35 0.23 0.28 2.96
N GLN A 36 0.36 -0.96 3.46
CA GLN A 36 0.05 -1.32 4.85
C GLN A 36 0.87 -0.54 5.87
N GLN A 37 2.12 -0.22 5.55
CA GLN A 37 3.03 0.50 6.45
C GLN A 37 2.89 2.03 6.38
N ALA A 38 2.00 2.56 5.52
CA ALA A 38 1.86 3.99 5.36
C ALA A 38 1.21 4.63 6.60
N ASP A 39 1.73 5.80 7.01
CA ASP A 39 1.15 6.60 8.10
C ASP A 39 -0.30 7.03 7.80
N ARG A 40 -0.59 7.23 6.51
CA ARG A 40 -1.91 7.59 5.99
C ARG A 40 -2.08 7.05 4.58
N ILE A 41 -3.18 6.33 4.36
CA ILE A 41 -3.60 5.80 3.08
C ILE A 41 -4.70 6.70 2.53
N ILE A 42 -4.65 6.96 1.22
CA ILE A 42 -5.68 7.68 0.47
C ILE A 42 -6.19 6.76 -0.63
N VAL A 43 -7.49 6.50 -0.65
CA VAL A 43 -8.13 5.74 -1.73
C VAL A 43 -8.73 6.72 -2.72
N LEU A 44 -8.27 6.64 -3.96
CA LEU A 44 -8.81 7.39 -5.08
C LEU A 44 -9.73 6.51 -5.92
N ASP A 45 -10.93 7.00 -6.19
CA ASP A 45 -11.87 6.38 -7.11
C ASP A 45 -12.50 7.47 -8.00
N HIS A 46 -12.46 7.26 -9.32
CA HIS A 46 -12.97 8.21 -10.32
C HIS A 46 -12.51 9.67 -10.09
N GLY A 47 -11.25 9.88 -9.70
CA GLY A 47 -10.67 11.20 -9.46
C GLY A 47 -11.08 11.86 -8.14
N ARG A 48 -11.73 11.12 -7.23
CA ARG A 48 -12.15 11.61 -5.91
C ARG A 48 -11.51 10.79 -4.80
N ILE A 49 -11.20 11.44 -3.69
CA ILE A 49 -10.81 10.74 -2.46
C ILE A 49 -12.09 10.15 -1.86
N VAL A 50 -12.18 8.83 -1.83
CA VAL A 50 -13.35 8.11 -1.29
C VAL A 50 -13.11 7.61 0.13
N GLU A 51 -11.87 7.30 0.48
CA GLU A 51 -11.48 6.86 1.83
C GLU A 51 -10.09 7.40 2.20
N GLN A 52 -9.89 7.58 3.51
CA GLN A 52 -8.60 7.97 4.08
C GLN A 52 -8.46 7.45 5.50
N GLY A 53 -7.27 7.01 5.89
CA GLY A 53 -7.00 6.52 7.23
C GLY A 53 -5.77 5.62 7.29
N LYS A 54 -5.55 5.00 8.44
CA LYS A 54 -4.57 3.91 8.60
C LYS A 54 -5.12 2.61 8.04
N HIS A 55 -4.22 1.66 7.77
CA HIS A 55 -4.58 0.33 7.28
C HIS A 55 -5.69 -0.31 8.12
N GLU A 56 -5.51 -0.37 9.44
CA GLU A 56 -6.44 -1.02 10.37
C GLU A 56 -7.83 -0.36 10.36
N GLU A 57 -7.88 0.98 10.31
CA GLU A 57 -9.13 1.75 10.27
C GLU A 57 -9.91 1.47 8.98
N LEU A 58 -9.22 1.46 7.84
CA LEU A 58 -9.80 1.22 6.53
C LEU A 58 -10.23 -0.24 6.35
N MET A 59 -9.49 -1.19 6.92
CA MET A 59 -9.87 -2.60 6.96
C MET A 59 -11.14 -2.80 7.79
N ALA A 60 -11.20 -2.19 8.98
CA ALA A 60 -12.36 -2.26 9.86
C ALA A 60 -13.62 -1.61 9.24
N ALA A 61 -13.43 -0.57 8.43
CA ALA A 61 -14.52 0.09 7.72
C ALA A 61 -15.15 -0.78 6.61
N GLY A 62 -14.48 -1.83 6.13
CA GLY A 62 -15.02 -2.73 5.10
C GLY A 62 -15.25 -2.06 3.74
N GLY A 63 -14.61 -0.93 3.49
CA GLY A 63 -14.79 -0.09 2.30
C GLY A 63 -14.15 -0.63 1.02
N VAL A 64 -13.97 0.24 0.03
CA VAL A 64 -13.20 0.04 -1.19
C VAL A 64 -11.80 -0.46 -0.85
N TYR A 65 -11.15 0.13 0.15
CA TYR A 65 -9.81 -0.31 0.57
C TYR A 65 -9.78 -1.79 0.95
N ALA A 66 -10.69 -2.21 1.85
CA ALA A 66 -10.75 -3.58 2.33
C ALA A 66 -11.04 -4.58 1.21
N ARG A 67 -11.90 -4.20 0.24
CA ARG A 67 -12.18 -5.02 -0.95
C ARG A 67 -10.94 -5.16 -1.85
N LEU A 68 -10.21 -4.08 -2.10
CA LEU A 68 -8.97 -4.12 -2.87
C LEU A 68 -7.89 -4.96 -2.17
N ALA A 69 -7.76 -4.81 -0.86
CA ALA A 69 -6.84 -5.61 -0.06
C ALA A 69 -7.16 -7.10 -0.17
N ALA A 70 -8.44 -7.48 -0.02
CA ALA A 70 -8.87 -8.87 -0.12
C ALA A 70 -8.55 -9.51 -1.48
N LEU A 71 -8.66 -8.76 -2.57
CA LEU A 71 -8.33 -9.25 -3.91
C LEU A 71 -6.83 -9.55 -4.08
N GLN A 72 -5.95 -8.83 -3.40
CA GLN A 72 -4.50 -9.05 -3.48
C GLN A 72 -3.99 -10.21 -2.61
N PHE A 73 -4.80 -10.69 -1.67
CA PHE A 73 -4.48 -11.89 -0.87
C PHE A 73 -4.94 -13.20 -1.51
N MET A 74 -5.65 -13.13 -2.64
CA MET A 74 -6.11 -14.31 -3.39
C MET A 74 -5.10 -14.78 -4.46
N ASP A 75 -3.98 -14.08 -4.62
CA ASP A 75 -2.85 -14.45 -5.50
C ASP A 75 -1.71 -15.15 -4.72
#